data_AF-A0A3D4UWV6-F1
#
_entry.id   AF-A0A3D4UWV6-F1
#
_cell.length_a   1.000
_cell.length_b   1.000
_cell.length_c   1.000
_cell.angle_alpha   90.00
_cell.angle_beta   90.00
_cell.angle_gamma   90.00
#
_symmetry.space_group_name_H-M   'P 1'
#
loop_
_entity.id
_entity.type
_entity.pdbx_description
1 polymer ?
#
loop_
_entity_poly.entity_id
_entity_poly.type
_entity_poly.pdbx_seq_one_letter_code
_entity_poly.pdbx_strand_id
1 'polypeptide(L)' 'MFEKCSKIDKVCGFCCVSTYNPDIFKHDDVKKEFCGIAGSYDTRVSSLPNCWLQMTKGQRSTYTKKKADRLTVLQISGRL' A
#
# COMPACT_ATOMS: atom_id res chain seq x y z
N MET A 1 10.10 -11.34 5.22
CA MET A 1 9.27 -12.41 4.64
C MET A 1 9.35 -12.24 3.13
N PHE A 2 9.72 -13.28 2.40
CA PHE A 2 9.85 -13.25 0.94
C PHE A 2 8.60 -13.89 0.34
N GLU A 3 7.60 -13.07 0.03
CA GLU A 3 6.35 -13.56 -0.57
C GLU A 3 6.34 -13.33 -2.08
N LYS A 4 5.56 -14.14 -2.80
CA LYS A 4 5.21 -13.83 -4.19
C LYS A 4 4.43 -12.51 -4.21
N CYS A 5 4.81 -11.60 -5.09
CA CYS A 5 4.15 -10.31 -5.28
C CYS A 5 3.34 -10.33 -6.57
N SER A 6 2.02 -10.14 -6.46
CA SER A 6 1.10 -10.10 -7.61
C SER A 6 1.45 -9.04 -8.67
N LYS A 7 2.11 -7.94 -8.27
CA LYS A 7 2.45 -6.85 -9.20
C LYS A 7 3.60 -7.19 -10.16
N ILE A 8 4.53 -8.06 -9.76
CA ILE A 8 5.69 -8.45 -10.57
C ILE A 8 5.74 -9.95 -10.89
N ASP A 9 4.75 -10.70 -10.43
CA ASP A 9 4.59 -12.16 -10.56
C ASP A 9 5.82 -12.97 -10.12
N LYS A 10 6.56 -12.46 -9.13
CA LYS A 10 7.82 -13.05 -8.62
C LYS A 10 7.91 -12.92 -7.10
N VAL A 11 8.77 -13.73 -6.49
CA VAL A 11 9.14 -13.58 -5.08
C VAL A 11 9.83 -12.23 -4.90
N CYS A 12 9.35 -11.46 -3.92
CA CYS A 12 9.84 -10.12 -3.63
C CYS A 12 10.18 -10.00 -2.15
N GLY A 13 11.41 -9.59 -1.82
CA GLY A 13 11.84 -9.40 -0.43
C GLY A 13 11.17 -8.25 0.31
N PHE A 14 10.41 -7.43 -0.41
CA PHE A 14 9.64 -6.33 0.15
C PHE A 14 8.14 -6.61 0.17
N CYS A 15 7.69 -7.77 -0.33
CA CYS A 15 6.28 -8.13 -0.30
C CYS A 15 5.97 -8.95 0.95
N CYS A 16 4.95 -8.53 1.69
CA CYS A 16 4.42 -9.28 2.82
C CYS A 16 2.90 -9.39 2.72
N VAL A 17 2.33 -10.40 3.37
CA VAL A 17 0.88 -10.58 3.46
C VAL A 17 0.42 -10.30 4.89
N SER A 18 -0.63 -9.51 5.04
CA SER A 18 -1.24 -9.19 6.34
C SER A 18 -2.75 -9.05 6.20
N THR A 19 -3.50 -9.24 7.29
CA THR A 19 -4.94 -8.95 7.37
C THR A 19 -5.23 -7.50 7.73
N TYR A 20 -4.20 -6.66 7.89
CA TYR A 20 -4.38 -5.24 8.18
C TYR A 20 -5.17 -4.55 7.07
N ASN A 21 -6.01 -3.58 7.45
CA ASN A 21 -6.77 -2.73 6.56
C ASN A 21 -6.47 -1.26 6.88
N PRO A 22 -5.72 -0.56 6.00
CA PRO A 22 -5.34 0.82 6.22
C PRO A 22 -6.52 1.80 6.08
N ASP A 23 -7.68 1.38 5.58
CA ASP A 23 -8.85 2.26 5.48
C ASP A 23 -9.59 2.39 6.82
N ILE A 24 -9.48 1.39 7.70
CA ILE A 24 -10.13 1.36 9.04
C ILE A 24 -9.15 1.18 10.19
N PHE A 25 -7.85 1.14 9.90
CA PHE A 25 -6.76 1.02 10.86
C PHE A 25 -6.85 -0.22 11.78
N LYS A 26 -7.46 -1.29 11.28
CA LYS A 26 -7.72 -2.55 12.00
C LYS A 26 -7.44 -3.75 11.09
N HIS A 27 -7.42 -4.95 11.66
CA HIS A 27 -7.41 -6.20 10.91
C HIS A 27 -8.84 -6.62 10.55
N ASP A 28 -9.06 -7.16 9.34
CA ASP A 28 -10.40 -7.48 8.81
C ASP A 28 -10.52 -8.91 8.23
N ASP A 29 -9.73 -9.87 8.72
CA ASP A 29 -9.66 -11.29 8.25
C ASP A 29 -9.34 -11.49 6.74
N VAL A 30 -9.26 -10.40 5.96
CA VAL A 30 -8.92 -10.43 4.54
C VAL A 30 -7.44 -10.22 4.36
N LYS A 31 -6.75 -11.27 3.90
CA LYS A 31 -5.32 -11.21 3.54
C LYS A 31 -5.10 -10.26 2.36
N LYS A 32 -4.17 -9.33 2.52
CA LYS A 32 -3.74 -8.36 1.50
C LYS A 32 -2.23 -8.34 1.42
N GLU A 33 -1.71 -8.14 0.21
CA GLU A 33 -0.29 -7.95 -0.02
C GLU A 33 0.10 -6.49 0.24
N PHE A 34 1.25 -6.27 0.86
CA PHE A 34 1.82 -4.97 1.17
C PHE A 34 3.26 -4.88 0.67
N CYS A 35 3.64 -3.69 0.20
CA CYS A 35 4.99 -3.37 -0.24
C CYS A 35 5.74 -2.61 0.85
N GLY A 36 6.67 -3.25 1.54
CA GLY A 36 7.41 -2.69 2.68
C GLY A 36 8.37 -1.54 2.35
N ILE A 37 8.63 -1.27 1.07
CA ILE A 37 9.44 -0.12 0.62
C ILE A 37 8.60 1.05 0.12
N ALA A 38 7.28 0.87 0.01
CA ALA A 38 6.40 1.95 -0.40
C ALA A 38 6.25 2.97 0.73
N GLY A 39 6.42 4.25 0.42
CA GLY A 39 6.31 5.35 1.39
C GLY A 39 4.92 5.97 1.37
N SER A 40 3.97 5.40 2.11
CA SER A 40 2.62 5.94 2.32
C SER A 40 1.90 5.25 3.49
N TYR A 41 0.73 5.75 3.92
CA TYR A 41 -0.11 5.06 4.91
C TYR A 41 -0.75 3.78 4.32
N ASP A 42 -1.03 3.78 3.01
CA ASP A 42 -1.58 2.63 2.28
C ASP A 42 -0.52 2.09 1.33
N THR A 43 0.15 1.03 1.78
CA THR A 43 1.20 0.34 1.02
C THR A 43 0.71 -0.96 0.39
N ARG A 44 -0.62 -1.17 0.29
CA ARG A 44 -1.18 -2.34 -0.37
C ARG A 44 -0.69 -2.44 -1.81
N VAL A 45 -0.20 -3.62 -2.20
CA VAL A 45 0.29 -3.88 -3.57
C VAL A 45 -0.81 -3.64 -4.60
N SER A 46 -2.04 -3.99 -4.27
CA SER A 46 -3.22 -3.74 -5.11
C SER A 46 -3.47 -2.25 -5.36
N SER A 47 -3.11 -1.38 -4.40
CA SER A 47 -3.29 0.06 -4.55
C SER A 47 -2.17 0.74 -5.34
N LEU A 48 -0.98 0.14 -5.43
CA LEU A 48 0.13 0.72 -6.17
C LEU A 48 -0.17 0.69 -7.68
N PRO A 49 0.13 1.76 -8.45
CA PRO A 49 -0.08 1.74 -9.90
C PRO A 49 0.88 0.78 -10.61
N ASN A 50 2.12 0.69 -10.14
CA ASN A 50 3.14 -0.24 -10.61
C ASN A 50 4.03 -0.68 -9.44
N CYS A 51 4.98 -1.59 -9.65
CA CYS A 51 6.00 -1.93 -8.67
C CYS A 51 6.74 -0.67 -8.20
N TRP A 52 6.84 -0.48 -6.89
CA TRP A 52 7.45 0.73 -6.31
C TRP A 52 8.85 1.01 -6.85
N LEU A 53 9.67 -0.03 -7.03
CA LEU A 53 11.02 0.08 -7.58
C LEU A 53 11.04 0.56 -9.03
N GLN A 54 10.01 0.24 -9.81
CA GLN A 54 9.88 0.63 -11.21
C GLN A 54 9.21 2.01 -11.38
N MET A 55 8.61 2.56 -10.33
CA MET A 55 8.04 3.90 -10.37
C MET A 55 9.13 4.97 -10.36
N THR A 56 8.94 6.02 -11.16
CA THR A 56 9.80 7.22 -11.12
C THR A 56 9.62 7.99 -9.81
N LYS A 57 10.57 8.85 -9.46
CA LYS A 57 10.47 9.72 -8.27
C LYS A 57 9.19 10.57 -8.29
N GLY A 58 8.80 11.07 -9.46
CA GLY A 58 7.55 11.82 -9.64
C GLY A 58 6.31 10.97 -9.35
N GLN A 59 6.24 9.77 -9.92
CA GLN A 59 5.12 8.85 -9.68
C GLN A 59 4.98 8.47 -8.19
N ARG A 60 6.11 8.22 -7.51
CA ARG A 60 6.11 7.95 -6.06
C ARG A 60 5.57 9.15 -5.28
N SER A 61 6.06 10.35 -5.58
CA SER A 61 5.59 11.59 -4.93
C SER A 61 4.10 11.83 -5.15
N THR A 62 3.60 11.69 -6.39
CA THR A 62 2.18 11.83 -6.71
C THR A 62 1.33 10.79 -5.97
N TYR A 63 1.78 9.53 -5.90
CA TYR A 63 1.07 8.50 -5.16
C TYR A 63 0.99 8.83 -3.66
N THR A 64 2.11 9.16 -3.03
CA THR A 64 2.16 9.50 -1.61
C THR A 64 1.27 10.68 -1.28
N LYS A 65 1.26 11.74 -2.11
CA LYS A 65 0.37 12.90 -1.94
C LYS A 65 -1.11 12.50 -2.03
N LYS A 66 -1.51 11.78 -3.09
CA LYS A 66 -2.90 11.30 -3.25
C LYS A 66 -3.38 10.47 -2.07
N LYS A 67 -2.49 9.67 -1.49
CA LYS A 67 -2.80 8.88 -0.30
C LYS A 67 -2.88 9.74 0.97
N ALA A 68 -1.99 10.71 1.15
CA ALA A 68 -2.11 11.67 2.25
C ALA A 68 -3.46 12.42 2.18
N ASP A 69 -3.87 12.89 1.00
CA ASP A 69 -5.17 13.55 0.80
C ASP A 69 -6.34 12.63 1.18
N ARG A 70 -6.28 11.35 0.75
CA ARG A 70 -7.28 10.35 1.10
C ARG A 70 -7.33 10.08 2.60
N LEU A 71 -6.18 10.05 3.27
CA LEU A 71 -6.11 9.87 4.72
C LEU A 71 -6.81 11.03 5.44
N THR A 72 -6.56 12.27 5.02
CA THR A 72 -7.23 13.46 5.57
C THR A 72 -8.75 13.36 5.41
N VAL A 73 -9.24 12.90 4.25
CA VAL A 73 -10.68 12.69 4.02
C VAL A 73 -11.27 11.61 4.95
N LEU A 74 -10.54 10.51 5.17
CA LEU A 74 -10.97 9.46 6.11
C LEU A 74 -11.08 9.98 7.55
N GLN A 75 -10.13 10.81 7.98
CA GLN A 75 -10.13 11.44 9.30
C GLN A 75 -11.32 12.39 9.47
N ILE A 76 -11.56 13.27 8.49
CA ILE A 76 -12.67 14.23 8.53
C ILE A 76 -14.03 13.53 8.53
N SER A 77 -14.16 12.43 7.77
CA SER A 77 -15.42 11.68 7.66
C SER A 77 -15.74 10.80 8.87
N GLY A 78 -14.91 10.80 9.92
CA GLY A 78 -15.11 9.97 11.11
C GLY A 78 -15.05 8.47 10.83
N ARG A 79 -14.42 8.07 9.72
CA ARG A 79 -14.22 6.65 9.34
C ARG A 79 -12.93 6.06 9.93
N LEU A 80 -12.25 6.85 10.74
CA LEU A 80 -10.94 6.61 11.33
C LEU A 80 -11.06 6.68 12.85
#